data_AF-A0A133UB68-F1
#
_entry.id   AF-A0A133UB68-F1
#
_cell.length_a   1.000
_cell.length_b   1.000
_cell.length_c   1.000
_cell.angle_alpha   90.00
_cell.angle_beta   90.00
_cell.angle_gamma   90.00
#
_symmetry.space_group_name_H-M   'P 1'
#
loop_
_entity.id
_entity.type
_entity.pdbx_description
1 polymer ?
#
loop_
_entity_poly.entity_id
_entity_poly.type
_entity_poly.pdbx_seq_one_letter_code
_entity_poly.pdbx_strand_id
1 'polypeptide(L)'
;MGEGRRETEEKGAEKKESGEEDAEREDEENEGKGKPGRKPGHEPAWREQPEPDETIEVPLDNCVHCGGELGDPSGKKTSLVTDIPDPEPLKTTEFKLHCSECPHCGEENVATHPDCSDEGEYGPNTLVQATLFKHEERLPNRKTADLLETLRELHRAQDRLPLP
;
A
#
# COMPACT_ATOMS: atom_id res chain seq x y z
N MET A 1 -13.81 65.24 12.72
CA MET A 1 -13.96 66.00 11.46
C MET A 1 -13.82 64.96 10.36
N GLY A 2 -14.86 64.41 9.76
CA GLY A 2 -15.99 65.01 9.04
C GLY A 2 -16.05 64.21 7.73
N GLU A 3 -16.92 63.20 7.65
CA GLU A 3 -18.15 63.17 6.83
C GLU A 3 -17.89 63.03 5.32
N GLY A 4 -18.12 61.85 4.73
CA GLY A 4 -19.32 61.55 3.92
C GLY A 4 -18.88 61.29 2.47
N ARG A 5 -19.48 60.49 1.59
CA ARG A 5 -20.79 59.82 1.48
C ARG A 5 -20.64 58.57 0.57
N ARG A 6 -21.63 57.69 0.72
CA ARG A 6 -21.98 56.50 -0.07
C ARG A 6 -21.93 56.73 -1.59
N GLU A 7 -21.60 55.68 -2.34
CA GLU A 7 -22.47 55.16 -3.41
C GLU A 7 -22.40 53.62 -3.43
N THR A 8 -23.57 53.01 -3.52
CA THR A 8 -23.85 51.59 -3.66
C THR A 8 -24.10 51.31 -5.13
N GLU A 9 -23.47 50.29 -5.71
CA GLU A 9 -23.93 49.71 -6.98
C GLU A 9 -24.09 48.19 -6.84
N GLU A 10 -25.35 47.81 -6.66
CA GLU A 10 -25.91 46.54 -7.11
C GLU A 10 -25.91 46.49 -8.64
N LYS A 11 -25.77 45.27 -9.20
CA LYS A 11 -26.29 44.73 -10.48
C LYS A 11 -25.23 43.81 -11.10
N GLY A 12 -25.53 42.61 -11.56
CA GLY A 12 -26.81 41.93 -11.70
C GLY A 12 -26.53 40.49 -12.14
N ALA A 13 -27.35 39.57 -11.66
CA ALA A 13 -27.43 38.23 -12.20
C ALA A 13 -27.96 38.32 -13.64
N GLU A 14 -27.12 38.07 -14.64
CA GLU A 14 -27.58 37.82 -16.00
C GLU A 14 -27.92 36.34 -16.15
N LYS A 15 -29.20 36.06 -15.94
CA LYS A 15 -29.88 34.86 -16.39
C LYS A 15 -30.02 34.97 -17.92
N LYS A 16 -29.28 34.16 -18.68
CA LYS A 16 -29.55 33.97 -20.11
C LYS A 16 -30.47 32.76 -20.29
N GLU A 17 -31.75 33.08 -20.42
CA GLU A 17 -32.75 32.24 -21.06
C GLU A 17 -32.71 32.49 -22.57
N SER A 18 -32.39 31.45 -23.33
CA SER A 18 -32.66 31.30 -24.77
C SER A 18 -32.13 29.93 -25.17
N GLY A 19 -32.84 29.01 -25.79
CA GLY A 19 -34.23 28.91 -26.20
C GLY A 19 -34.42 27.44 -26.59
N GLU A 20 -35.67 26.96 -26.50
CA GLU A 20 -36.14 25.74 -27.15
C GLU A 20 -35.73 25.74 -28.63
N GLU A 21 -34.86 24.81 -29.00
CA GLU A 21 -34.79 24.29 -30.36
C GLU A 21 -34.67 22.77 -30.23
N ASP A 22 -35.83 22.12 -30.30
CA ASP A 22 -35.99 20.67 -30.48
C ASP A 22 -35.20 20.22 -31.71
N ALA A 23 -33.96 19.80 -31.48
CA ALA A 23 -33.28 18.89 -32.40
C ALA A 23 -33.76 17.49 -32.05
N GLU A 24 -34.83 17.08 -32.73
CA GLU A 24 -35.29 15.70 -32.85
C GLU A 24 -34.07 14.80 -33.07
N ARG A 25 -33.57 14.20 -31.98
CA ARG A 25 -32.55 13.17 -32.06
C ARG A 25 -33.31 11.93 -32.48
N GLU A 26 -33.33 11.70 -33.79
CA GLU A 26 -33.75 10.45 -34.38
C GLU A 26 -33.13 9.32 -33.55
N ASP A 27 -34.00 8.56 -32.87
CA ASP A 27 -33.64 7.31 -32.21
C ASP A 27 -33.35 6.34 -33.35
N GLU A 28 -32.15 6.47 -33.93
CA GLU A 28 -31.60 5.45 -34.82
C GLU A 28 -31.50 4.18 -33.98
N GLU A 29 -32.54 3.37 -34.15
CA GLU A 29 -32.69 1.99 -33.73
C GLU A 29 -31.31 1.33 -33.73
N ASN A 30 -30.80 1.11 -32.51
CA ASN A 30 -29.53 0.44 -32.27
C ASN A 30 -29.70 -1.08 -32.51
N GLU A 31 -30.27 -1.44 -33.65
CA GLU A 31 -30.39 -2.80 -34.17
C GLU A 31 -29.04 -3.24 -34.75
N GLY A 32 -28.04 -3.36 -33.89
CA GLY A 32 -26.73 -3.84 -34.35
C GLY A 32 -25.62 -3.89 -33.32
N LYS A 33 -25.73 -3.17 -32.19
CA LYS A 33 -24.73 -3.30 -31.13
C LYS A 33 -25.05 -4.57 -30.33
N GLY A 34 -24.40 -5.67 -30.73
CA GLY A 34 -24.41 -6.93 -29.99
C GLY A 34 -24.19 -6.70 -28.49
N LYS A 35 -24.73 -7.61 -27.68
CA LYS A 35 -24.71 -7.51 -26.21
C LYS A 35 -23.33 -7.05 -25.71
N PRO A 36 -23.26 -6.07 -24.79
CA PRO A 36 -22.01 -5.65 -24.19
C PRO A 36 -21.29 -6.87 -23.62
N GLY A 37 -20.08 -7.17 -24.11
CA GLY A 37 -19.35 -8.37 -23.73
C GLY A 37 -18.26 -8.75 -24.73
N ARG A 38 -17.40 -9.69 -24.32
CA ARG A 38 -16.38 -10.24 -25.21
C ARG A 38 -17.04 -10.99 -26.36
N LYS A 39 -16.53 -10.80 -27.58
CA LYS A 39 -17.01 -11.52 -28.77
C LYS A 39 -16.80 -13.04 -28.59
N PRO A 40 -17.67 -13.88 -29.17
CA PRO A 40 -17.43 -15.32 -29.26
C PRO A 40 -16.09 -15.61 -29.94
N GLY A 41 -15.34 -16.59 -29.44
CA GLY A 41 -14.06 -17.01 -30.03
C GLY A 41 -12.80 -16.41 -29.39
N HIS A 42 -12.93 -15.59 -28.35
CA HIS A 42 -11.78 -15.24 -27.51
C HIS A 42 -11.45 -16.38 -26.55
N GLU A 43 -10.19 -16.80 -26.54
CA GLU A 43 -9.71 -17.75 -25.54
C GLU A 43 -9.93 -17.19 -24.13
N PRO A 44 -10.38 -18.02 -23.19
CA PRO A 44 -10.52 -17.62 -21.81
C PRO A 44 -9.14 -17.28 -21.23
N ALA A 45 -9.02 -16.11 -20.63
CA ALA A 45 -7.84 -15.72 -19.88
C ALA A 45 -7.97 -16.24 -18.44
N TRP A 46 -7.69 -17.53 -18.25
CA TRP A 46 -7.56 -18.09 -16.90
C TRP A 46 -6.27 -17.57 -16.25
N ARG A 47 -6.30 -17.33 -14.94
CA ARG A 47 -5.04 -17.17 -14.20
C ARG A 47 -4.36 -18.53 -14.13
N GLU A 48 -3.11 -18.57 -14.52
CA GLU A 48 -2.26 -19.74 -14.27
C GLU A 48 -2.14 -19.95 -12.76
N GLN A 49 -2.24 -21.21 -12.32
CA GLN A 49 -2.00 -21.53 -10.91
C GLN A 49 -0.49 -21.51 -10.65
N PRO A 50 -0.02 -20.83 -9.59
CA PRO A 50 1.40 -20.85 -9.24
C PRO A 50 1.80 -22.24 -8.73
N GLU A 51 3.07 -22.58 -8.88
CA GLU A 51 3.66 -23.77 -8.26
C GLU A 51 3.76 -23.57 -6.74
N PRO A 52 3.38 -24.55 -5.91
CA PRO A 52 3.45 -24.42 -4.46
C PRO A 52 4.90 -24.53 -3.96
N ASP A 53 5.29 -23.66 -3.03
CA ASP A 53 6.58 -23.74 -2.34
C ASP A 53 6.66 -24.98 -1.41
N GLU A 54 5.53 -25.40 -0.84
CA GLU A 54 5.38 -26.56 0.04
C GLU A 54 4.07 -27.31 -0.27
N THR A 55 4.09 -28.65 -0.18
CA THR A 55 2.89 -29.50 -0.32
C THR A 55 2.71 -30.38 0.90
N ILE A 56 1.57 -30.25 1.57
CA ILE A 56 1.20 -31.02 2.76
C ILE A 56 0.08 -32.00 2.40
N GLU A 57 0.29 -33.30 2.63
CA GLU A 57 -0.79 -34.30 2.53
C GLU A 57 -1.58 -34.36 3.83
N VAL A 58 -2.90 -34.16 3.74
CA VAL A 58 -3.80 -34.20 4.90
C VAL A 58 -4.69 -35.44 4.80
N PRO A 59 -4.30 -36.58 5.43
CA PRO A 59 -5.12 -37.78 5.44
C PRO A 59 -6.36 -37.60 6.32
N LEU A 60 -7.40 -38.41 6.05
CA LEU A 60 -8.61 -38.47 6.86
C LEU A 60 -8.86 -39.92 7.27
N ASP A 61 -8.52 -40.25 8.51
CA ASP A 61 -8.57 -41.64 9.01
C ASP A 61 -9.94 -42.02 9.57
N ASN A 62 -10.78 -41.04 9.90
CA ASN A 62 -12.09 -41.27 10.52
C ASN A 62 -13.17 -40.42 9.88
N CYS A 63 -14.37 -40.98 9.77
CA CYS A 63 -15.53 -40.27 9.26
C CYS A 63 -15.90 -39.12 10.20
N VAL A 64 -15.89 -37.88 9.69
CA VAL A 64 -16.23 -36.67 10.46
C VAL A 64 -17.67 -36.68 11.03
N HIS A 65 -18.55 -37.54 10.50
CA HIS A 65 -19.95 -37.62 10.93
C HIS A 65 -20.22 -38.69 11.99
N CYS A 66 -19.62 -39.87 11.87
CA CYS A 66 -19.89 -41.00 12.77
C CYS A 66 -18.66 -41.52 13.52
N GLY A 67 -17.46 -41.04 13.20
CA GLY A 67 -16.20 -41.45 13.82
C GLY A 67 -15.70 -42.84 13.46
N GLY A 68 -16.35 -43.54 12.53
CA GLY A 68 -15.88 -44.85 12.05
C GLY A 68 -14.60 -44.71 11.23
N GLU A 69 -13.73 -45.73 11.32
CA GLU A 69 -12.46 -45.79 10.58
C GLU A 69 -12.71 -45.80 9.06
N LEU A 70 -11.94 -44.98 8.35
CA LEU A 70 -11.92 -44.90 6.90
C LEU A 70 -10.75 -45.74 6.36
N GLY A 71 -10.99 -46.40 5.22
CA GLY A 71 -9.94 -47.10 4.48
C GLY A 71 -9.15 -46.16 3.56
N ASP A 72 -8.49 -46.74 2.56
CA ASP A 72 -7.70 -45.97 1.60
C ASP A 72 -8.52 -44.89 0.87
N PRO A 73 -7.96 -43.68 0.69
CA PRO A 73 -8.66 -42.59 0.03
C PRO A 73 -8.91 -42.92 -1.45
N SER A 74 -10.13 -42.68 -1.92
CA SER A 74 -10.53 -42.91 -3.32
C SER A 74 -10.09 -41.80 -4.28
N GLY A 75 -9.60 -40.68 -3.75
CA GLY A 75 -9.12 -39.55 -4.54
C GLY A 75 -8.57 -38.43 -3.66
N LYS A 76 -7.90 -37.45 -4.29
CA LYS A 76 -7.36 -36.27 -3.64
C LYS A 76 -7.98 -35.01 -4.25
N LYS A 77 -8.26 -34.01 -3.42
CA LYS A 77 -8.64 -32.66 -3.85
C LYS A 77 -7.52 -31.71 -3.45
N THR A 78 -7.01 -30.95 -4.40
CA THR A 78 -5.97 -29.94 -4.16
C THR A 78 -6.61 -28.60 -3.81
N SER A 79 -6.09 -27.95 -2.76
CA SER A 79 -6.40 -26.56 -2.42
C SER A 79 -5.09 -25.81 -2.28
N LEU A 80 -4.91 -24.75 -3.07
CA LEU A 80 -3.72 -23.91 -3.05
C LEU A 80 -4.02 -22.64 -2.26
N VAL A 81 -3.17 -22.31 -1.29
CA VAL A 81 -3.27 -21.09 -0.48
C VAL A 81 -1.97 -20.32 -0.67
N THR A 82 -2.07 -19.08 -1.14
CA THR A 82 -0.96 -18.14 -1.19
C THR A 82 -1.15 -17.14 -0.07
N ASP A 83 -0.19 -17.07 0.83
CA ASP A 83 -0.23 -16.16 1.99
C ASP A 83 1.03 -15.29 2.04
N ILE A 84 0.93 -14.15 2.73
CA ILE A 84 2.07 -13.26 2.99
C ILE A 84 2.63 -13.65 4.35
N PRO A 85 3.90 -14.10 4.46
CA PRO A 85 4.46 -14.49 5.74
C PRO A 85 4.54 -13.30 6.70
N ASP A 86 4.66 -13.61 8.00
CA ASP A 86 4.86 -12.60 9.02
C ASP A 86 6.07 -11.70 8.69
N PRO A 87 5.98 -10.40 8.97
CA PRO A 87 7.07 -9.47 8.72
C PRO A 87 8.31 -9.86 9.53
N GLU A 88 9.49 -9.77 8.91
CA GLU A 88 10.75 -9.94 9.66
C GLU A 88 10.83 -8.93 10.80
N PRO A 89 11.36 -9.33 11.98
CA PRO A 89 11.44 -8.46 13.14
C PRO A 89 12.36 -7.26 12.88
N LEU A 90 12.03 -6.12 13.49
CA LEU A 90 12.87 -4.92 13.40
C LEU A 90 14.26 -5.17 13.99
N LYS A 91 15.27 -4.72 13.25
CA LYS A 91 16.68 -4.78 13.67
C LYS A 91 17.23 -3.37 13.83
N THR A 92 17.60 -3.02 15.07
CA THR A 92 18.35 -1.80 15.39
C THR A 92 19.82 -2.16 15.58
N THR A 93 20.72 -1.49 14.85
CA THR A 93 22.17 -1.69 14.96
C THR A 93 22.81 -0.43 15.53
N GLU A 94 23.53 -0.54 16.64
CA GLU A 94 24.30 0.55 17.22
C GLU A 94 25.72 0.54 16.63
N PHE A 95 26.09 1.62 15.92
CA PHE A 95 27.45 1.82 15.42
C PHE A 95 28.23 2.69 16.40
N LYS A 96 29.23 2.10 17.07
CA LYS A 96 30.17 2.84 17.93
C LYS A 96 31.35 3.30 17.10
N LEU A 97 31.20 4.45 16.47
CA LEU A 97 32.24 5.05 15.64
C LEU A 97 33.33 5.65 16.53
N HIS A 98 34.57 5.23 16.31
CA HIS A 98 35.71 5.79 17.02
C HIS A 98 36.08 7.15 16.46
N CYS A 99 36.25 8.13 17.34
CA CYS A 99 36.78 9.45 17.01
C CYS A 99 38.21 9.56 17.56
N SER A 100 39.15 10.03 16.74
CA SER A 100 40.55 10.20 17.13
C SER A 100 41.15 11.43 16.49
N GLU A 101 41.93 12.20 17.25
CA GLU A 101 42.68 13.34 16.75
C GLU A 101 44.05 12.88 16.23
N CYS A 102 44.44 13.36 15.05
CA CYS A 102 45.75 13.07 14.49
C CYS A 102 46.85 13.83 15.25
N PRO A 103 47.85 13.16 15.86
CA PRO A 103 48.89 13.84 16.64
C PRO A 103 49.85 14.69 15.79
N HIS A 104 49.79 14.59 14.47
CA HIS A 104 50.69 15.30 13.55
C HIS A 104 50.08 16.59 12.97
N CYS A 105 48.78 16.60 12.68
CA CYS A 105 48.10 17.77 12.09
C CYS A 105 46.95 18.32 12.94
N GLY A 106 46.54 17.61 14.01
CA GLY A 106 45.41 17.99 14.86
C GLY A 106 44.03 17.76 14.24
N GLU A 107 43.94 17.11 13.07
CA GLU A 107 42.67 16.82 12.41
C GLU A 107 41.89 15.73 13.16
N GLU A 108 40.58 15.93 13.32
CA GLU A 108 39.68 14.93 13.89
C GLU A 108 39.28 13.90 12.83
N ASN A 109 39.43 12.63 13.14
CA ASN A 109 39.08 11.53 12.27
C ASN A 109 38.01 10.67 12.94
N VAL A 110 36.89 10.49 12.25
CA VAL A 110 35.77 9.65 12.68
C VAL A 110 35.73 8.41 11.78
N ALA A 111 35.66 7.23 12.39
CA ALA A 111 35.49 5.98 11.66
C ALA A 111 34.15 5.97 10.91
N THR A 112 34.12 5.41 9.70
CA THR A 112 32.90 5.25 8.90
C THR A 112 32.58 3.77 8.69
N HIS A 113 31.31 3.45 8.44
CA HIS A 113 30.86 2.10 8.13
C HIS A 113 29.82 2.17 6.99
N PRO A 114 29.88 1.31 5.97
CA PRO A 114 28.98 1.40 4.79
C PRO A 114 27.50 1.30 5.15
N ASP A 115 27.15 0.54 6.19
CA ASP A 115 25.78 0.41 6.66
C ASP A 115 25.36 1.47 7.71
N CYS A 116 26.29 2.30 8.16
CA CYS A 116 25.99 3.41 9.05
C CYS A 116 25.72 4.64 8.20
N SER A 117 24.48 5.12 8.21
CA SER A 117 24.14 6.37 7.52
C SER A 117 24.88 7.55 8.15
N ASP A 118 25.37 8.47 7.32
CA ASP A 118 25.95 9.74 7.79
C ASP A 118 24.87 10.65 8.41
N GLU A 119 23.62 10.51 7.97
CA GLU A 119 22.48 11.29 8.44
C GLU A 119 21.24 10.42 8.74
N GLY A 120 20.50 10.78 9.80
CA GLY A 120 19.24 10.15 10.17
C GLY A 120 19.36 8.83 10.94
N GLU A 121 18.23 8.38 11.49
CA GLU A 121 18.17 7.20 12.38
C GLU A 121 17.60 5.95 11.70
N TYR A 122 17.14 6.06 10.45
CA TYR A 122 16.42 5.00 9.76
C TYR A 122 17.24 4.43 8.61
N GLY A 123 17.32 3.10 8.55
CA GLY A 123 17.96 2.40 7.46
C GLY A 123 17.23 2.55 6.12
N PRO A 124 17.88 2.20 5.00
CA PRO A 124 17.37 2.43 3.65
C PRO A 124 16.01 1.77 3.38
N ASN A 125 15.79 0.57 3.91
CA ASN A 125 14.52 -0.15 3.73
C ASN A 125 13.33 0.61 4.35
N THR A 126 13.49 1.10 5.58
CA THR A 126 12.45 1.90 6.26
C THR A 126 12.14 3.17 5.49
N LEU A 127 13.17 3.86 4.98
CA LEU A 127 13.00 5.06 4.16
C LEU A 127 12.23 4.75 2.87
N VAL A 128 12.59 3.69 2.15
CA VAL A 128 11.89 3.26 0.93
C VAL A 128 10.42 2.96 1.21
N GLN A 129 10.11 2.20 2.26
CA GLN A 129 8.71 1.91 2.61
C GLN A 129 7.94 3.19 2.93
N ALA A 130 8.52 4.11 3.72
CA ALA A 130 7.87 5.38 4.03
C ALA A 130 7.60 6.22 2.76
N THR A 131 8.57 6.26 1.83
CA THR A 131 8.43 6.94 0.54
C THR A 131 7.35 6.31 -0.34
N LEU A 132 7.31 4.98 -0.46
CA LEU A 132 6.27 4.28 -1.22
C LEU A 132 4.87 4.56 -0.65
N PHE A 133 4.71 4.44 0.66
CA PHE A 133 3.44 4.75 1.33
C PHE A 133 3.02 6.22 1.14
N LYS A 134 3.99 7.13 1.13
CA LYS A 134 3.71 8.56 0.94
C LYS A 134 3.31 8.90 -0.49
N HIS A 135 4.04 8.37 -1.47
CA HIS A 135 3.96 8.85 -2.85
C HIS A 135 3.12 7.95 -3.75
N GLU A 136 3.27 6.63 -3.64
CA GLU A 136 2.47 5.68 -4.41
C GLU A 136 1.08 5.51 -3.79
N GLU A 137 1.02 5.21 -2.49
CA GLU A 137 -0.25 5.01 -1.77
C GLU A 137 -0.90 6.33 -1.30
N ARG A 138 -0.21 7.46 -1.51
CA ARG A 138 -0.69 8.83 -1.18
C ARG A 138 -1.14 9.01 0.27
N LEU A 139 -0.53 8.28 1.20
CA LEU A 139 -0.88 8.37 2.62
C LEU A 139 -0.38 9.70 3.23
N PRO A 140 -1.19 10.40 4.04
CA PRO A 140 -0.70 11.47 4.88
C PRO A 140 0.38 10.95 5.84
N ASN A 141 1.36 11.79 6.22
CA ASN A 141 2.52 11.36 7.01
C ASN A 141 2.12 10.64 8.31
N ARG A 142 1.05 11.10 8.98
CA ARG A 142 0.50 10.44 10.17
C ARG A 142 0.07 9.00 9.88
N LYS A 143 -0.63 8.78 8.76
CA LYS A 143 -1.10 7.44 8.35
C LYS A 143 0.05 6.54 7.89
N THR A 144 1.07 7.11 7.25
CA THR A 144 2.31 6.38 6.97
C THR A 144 2.96 5.88 8.27
N ALA A 145 3.06 6.73 9.29
CA ALA A 145 3.60 6.33 10.59
C ALA A 145 2.71 5.29 11.29
N ASP A 146 1.39 5.49 11.33
CA ASP A 146 0.45 4.51 11.90
C ASP A 146 0.57 3.13 11.22
N LEU A 147 0.77 3.12 9.89
CA LEU A 147 0.93 1.89 9.10
C LEU A 147 2.25 1.17 9.40
N LEU A 148 3.36 1.92 9.49
CA LEU A 148 4.66 1.37 9.86
C LEU A 148 4.64 0.79 11.29
N GLU A 149 3.94 1.44 12.21
CA GLU A 149 3.73 0.91 13.56
C GLU A 149 2.89 -0.38 13.54
N THR A 150 1.78 -0.40 12.79
CA THR A 150 0.88 -1.56 12.77
C THR A 150 1.49 -2.77 12.06
N LEU A 151 2.17 -2.57 10.93
CA LEU A 151 2.70 -3.67 10.11
C LEU A 151 4.13 -4.08 10.48
N ARG A 152 4.91 -3.16 11.06
CA ARG A 152 6.34 -3.38 11.33
C ARG A 152 6.70 -3.17 12.79
N GLU A 153 5.74 -2.85 13.66
CA GLU A 153 5.98 -2.51 15.08
C GLU A 153 6.97 -1.34 15.25
N LEU A 154 7.10 -0.51 14.21
CA LEU A 154 8.01 0.63 14.19
C LEU A 154 7.37 1.83 14.87
N HIS A 155 7.58 1.93 16.18
CA HIS A 155 7.08 3.02 17.00
C HIS A 155 7.80 4.34 16.69
N ARG A 156 7.08 5.46 16.83
CA ARG A 156 7.66 6.79 16.65
C ARG A 156 8.70 7.05 17.73
N ALA A 157 9.70 7.87 17.42
CA ALA A 157 10.74 8.25 18.37
C ALA A 157 10.18 8.86 19.67
N GLN A 158 9.02 9.52 19.62
CA GLN A 158 8.34 10.11 20.78
C GLN A 158 7.70 9.08 21.72
N ASP A 159 7.46 7.86 21.22
CA ASP A 159 6.80 6.76 21.94
C ASP A 159 7.82 5.70 22.42
N ARG A 160 9.11 5.88 22.11
CA ARG A 160 10.18 5.03 22.65
C ARG A 160 10.34 5.30 24.14
N LEU A 161 9.96 4.31 24.97
CA LEU A 161 10.27 4.33 26.39
C LEU A 161 11.79 4.49 26.59
N PRO A 162 12.24 5.27 27.57
CA PRO A 162 13.66 5.38 27.87
C PRO A 162 14.22 3.99 28.16
N LEU A 163 15.35 3.66 27.52
CA LEU A 163 16.08 2.43 27.81
C LEU A 163 16.45 2.41 29.31
N PRO A 164 16.37 1.26 29.99
CA PRO A 164 16.70 1.13 31.41
C PRO A 164 18.18 1.42 31.71
#